data_AF-A0A1E1WBX5-F1
#
_entry.id   AF-A0A1E1WBX5-F1
#
_cell.length_a   1.000
_cell.length_b   1.000
_cell.length_c   1.000
_cell.angle_alpha   90.00
_cell.angle_beta   90.00
_cell.angle_gamma   90.00
#
_symmetry.space_group_name_H-M   'P 1'
#
loop_
_entity.id
_entity.type
_entity.pdbx_description
1 polymer ?
#
loop_
_entity_poly.entity_id
_entity_poly.type
_entity_poly.pdbx_seq_one_letter_code
_entity_poly.pdbx_strand_id
1 'polypeptide(L)'
;CRPVQFLFIKESKLVVQEQLSKMEEEIQSLRSTECNANTISHNLVMTMIDGKVCTYLSEAKSPATCYLCLAKPSQMNNLDAVLKREVVTDLYKFGLSSLHARINFM
;
A
#
# COMPACT_ATOMS: atom_id res chain seq x y z
N CYS A 1 -13.31 -0.61 -12.25
CA CYS A 1 -13.26 -0.66 -10.77
C CYS A 1 -14.55 -1.30 -10.28
N ARG A 2 -14.51 -2.42 -9.55
CA ARG A 2 -15.71 -3.07 -8.98
C ARG A 2 -15.71 -2.80 -7.47
N PRO A 3 -16.79 -2.25 -6.88
CA PRO A 3 -16.83 -1.96 -5.46
C PRO A 3 -16.88 -3.25 -4.64
N VAL A 4 -16.09 -3.31 -3.58
CA VAL A 4 -16.18 -4.35 -2.55
C VAL A 4 -16.98 -3.84 -1.35
N GLN A 5 -16.67 -2.62 -0.90
CA GLN A 5 -17.34 -1.98 0.24
C GLN A 5 -17.25 -0.45 0.11
N PHE A 6 -18.21 0.27 0.70
CA PHE A 6 -18.14 1.70 0.92
C PHE A 6 -18.72 2.04 2.30
N LEU A 7 -18.18 3.06 2.96
CA LEU A 7 -18.55 3.46 4.33
C LEU A 7 -18.64 4.99 4.42
N PHE A 8 -19.63 5.50 5.16
CA PHE A 8 -19.76 6.93 5.45
C PHE A 8 -18.99 7.31 6.72
N ILE A 9 -17.66 7.20 6.66
CA ILE A 9 -16.77 7.52 7.77
C ILE A 9 -15.59 8.35 7.29
N LYS A 10 -15.03 9.17 8.18
CA LYS A 10 -13.82 9.94 7.86
C LYS A 10 -12.62 8.99 7.79
N GLU A 11 -11.80 9.14 6.75
CA GLU A 11 -10.53 8.42 6.65
C GLU A 11 -9.62 8.76 7.84
N SER A 12 -9.14 7.72 8.51
CA SER A 12 -8.17 7.83 9.60
C SER A 12 -7.22 6.63 9.58
N LYS A 13 -6.04 6.77 10.19
CA LYS A 13 -5.05 5.68 10.28
C LYS A 13 -5.65 4.40 10.86
N LEU A 14 -6.42 4.51 11.94
CA LEU A 14 -7.05 3.37 12.61
C LEU A 14 -8.03 2.65 11.69
N VAL A 15 -8.91 3.41 11.03
CA VAL A 15 -9.89 2.85 10.07
C VAL A 15 -9.17 2.13 8.93
N VAL A 16 -8.14 2.76 8.34
CA VAL A 16 -7.39 2.17 7.22
C VAL A 16 -6.71 0.87 7.63
N GLN A 17 -6.07 0.83 8.81
CA GLN A 17 -5.42 -0.38 9.32
C GLN A 17 -6.44 -1.49 9.60
N GLU A 18 -7.57 -1.17 10.23
CA GLU A 18 -8.63 -2.14 10.50
C GLU A 18 -9.23 -2.73 9.21
N GLN A 19 -9.53 -1.89 8.22
CA GLN A 19 -10.06 -2.38 6.94
C GLN A 19 -9.02 -3.19 6.17
N LEU A 20 -7.74 -2.84 6.27
CA LEU A 20 -6.67 -3.64 5.68
C LEU A 20 -6.63 -5.05 6.28
N SER A 21 -6.58 -5.16 7.61
CA SER A 21 -6.54 -6.46 8.29
C SER A 21 -7.73 -7.33 7.89
N LYS A 22 -8.94 -6.77 7.87
CA LYS A 22 -10.14 -7.49 7.43
C LYS A 22 -10.03 -7.98 5.99
N MET A 23 -9.59 -7.12 5.08
CA MET A 23 -9.41 -7.49 3.68
C MET A 23 -8.33 -8.56 3.50
N GLU A 24 -7.22 -8.49 4.24
CA GLU A 24 -6.16 -9.51 4.21
C GLU A 24 -6.68 -10.87 4.72
N GLU A 25 -7.51 -10.89 5.78
CA GLU A 25 -8.18 -12.10 6.27
C GLU A 25 -9.17 -12.69 5.25
N GLU A 26 -9.95 -11.84 4.59
CA GLU A 26 -10.87 -12.25 3.51
C GLU A 26 -10.11 -12.81 2.30
N ILE A 27 -8.98 -12.20 1.92
CA ILE A 27 -8.13 -12.70 0.84
C ILE A 27 -7.49 -14.04 1.21
N GLN A 28 -7.02 -14.21 2.45
CA GLN A 28 -6.44 -15.47 2.92
C GLN A 28 -7.47 -16.61 2.95
N SER A 29 -8.73 -16.30 3.25
CA SER A 29 -9.83 -17.27 3.25
C SER A 29 -10.46 -17.49 1.87
N LEU A 30 -10.01 -16.74 0.84
CA LEU A 30 -10.53 -16.83 -0.51
C LEU A 30 -10.24 -18.20 -1.12
N ARG A 31 -11.29 -18.84 -1.63
CA ARG A 31 -11.20 -20.11 -2.34
C ARG A 31 -11.16 -19.87 -3.85
N SER A 32 -10.57 -20.83 -4.55
CA SER A 32 -10.61 -20.83 -6.02
C SER A 32 -12.07 -20.89 -6.49
N THR A 33 -12.38 -20.19 -7.58
CA THR A 33 -13.72 -20.25 -8.18
C THR A 33 -13.80 -21.44 -9.11
N GLU A 34 -14.74 -22.34 -8.83
CA GLU A 34 -15.09 -23.44 -9.72
C GLU A 34 -16.17 -22.98 -10.69
N CYS A 35 -15.90 -23.10 -11.98
CA CYS A 35 -16.84 -22.78 -13.05
C CYS A 35 -16.82 -23.91 -14.07
N ASN A 36 -17.90 -24.69 -14.10
CA ASN A 36 -18.02 -25.92 -14.88
C ASN A 36 -16.88 -26.90 -14.55
N ALA A 37 -16.03 -27.24 -15.54
CA ALA A 37 -14.87 -28.11 -15.38
C ALA A 37 -13.56 -27.35 -15.07
N ASN A 38 -13.63 -26.03 -14.89
CA ASN A 38 -12.45 -25.18 -14.70
C ASN A 38 -12.37 -24.67 -13.26
N THR A 39 -11.16 -24.68 -12.72
CA THR A 39 -10.83 -24.08 -11.42
C THR A 39 -9.98 -22.84 -11.64
N ILE A 40 -10.42 -21.71 -11.10
CA ILE A 40 -9.78 -20.40 -11.28
C ILE A 40 -9.18 -19.96 -9.93
N SER A 41 -7.85 -19.85 -9.89
CA SER A 41 -7.13 -19.27 -8.75
C SER A 41 -7.06 -17.75 -8.86
N HIS A 42 -7.20 -17.06 -7.74
CA HIS A 42 -7.15 -15.60 -7.67
C HIS A 42 -5.91 -15.14 -6.92
N ASN A 43 -5.15 -14.20 -7.50
CA ASN A 43 -4.05 -13.52 -6.81
C ASN A 43 -4.35 -12.01 -6.80
N LEU A 44 -4.48 -11.45 -5.60
CA LEU A 44 -4.87 -10.06 -5.38
C LEU A 44 -3.69 -9.27 -4.84
N VAL A 45 -3.47 -8.09 -5.43
CA VAL A 45 -2.35 -7.20 -5.08
C VAL A 45 -2.90 -5.81 -4.75
N MET A 46 -2.51 -5.29 -3.59
CA MET A 46 -3.00 -4.02 -3.05
C MET A 46 -2.20 -2.83 -3.58
N THR A 47 -2.25 -2.57 -4.89
CA THR A 47 -1.48 -1.48 -5.52
C THR A 47 -2.31 -0.23 -5.82
N MET A 48 -3.64 -0.34 -5.76
CA MET A 48 -4.56 0.78 -6.05
C MET A 48 -4.79 1.64 -4.79
N ILE A 49 -3.70 2.19 -4.25
CA ILE A 49 -3.73 3.08 -3.08
C ILE A 49 -2.88 4.33 -3.33
N ASP A 50 -3.15 5.38 -2.56
CA ASP A 50 -2.35 6.60 -2.57
C ASP A 50 -1.17 6.53 -1.58
N GLY A 51 -0.23 7.47 -1.71
CA GLY A 51 0.95 7.53 -0.84
C GLY A 51 0.63 7.88 0.62
N LYS A 52 -0.52 8.50 0.90
CA LYS A 52 -0.95 8.85 2.26
C LYS A 52 -1.42 7.60 3.00
N VAL A 53 -2.17 6.73 2.33
CA VAL A 53 -2.52 5.39 2.81
C VAL A 53 -1.25 4.56 3.03
N CYS A 54 -0.30 4.55 2.10
CA CYS A 54 1.00 3.89 2.31
C CYS A 54 1.71 4.40 3.58
N THR A 55 1.65 5.71 3.85
CA THR A 55 2.22 6.30 5.06
C THR A 55 1.54 5.75 6.32
N TYR A 56 0.20 5.66 6.33
CA TYR A 56 -0.56 5.07 7.45
C TYR A 56 -0.22 3.61 7.71
N LEU A 57 0.09 2.87 6.65
CA LEU A 57 0.42 1.44 6.69
C LEU A 57 1.92 1.17 6.94
N SER A 58 2.76 2.21 6.96
CA SER A 58 4.19 2.11 7.23
C SER A 58 4.54 2.65 8.62
N GLU A 59 5.81 2.51 9.00
CA GLU A 59 6.37 3.12 10.21
C GLU A 59 6.66 4.63 10.06
N ALA A 60 6.51 5.18 8.85
CA ALA A 60 6.73 6.59 8.60
C ALA A 60 5.74 7.46 9.40
N LYS A 61 6.29 8.38 10.20
CA LYS A 61 5.49 9.30 11.04
C LYS A 61 4.93 10.50 10.27
N SER A 62 5.46 10.77 9.08
CA SER A 62 5.13 11.94 8.28
C SER A 62 4.99 11.56 6.81
N PRO A 63 4.03 12.15 6.07
CA PRO A 63 3.87 11.93 4.64
C PRO A 63 5.06 12.46 3.82
N ALA A 64 5.88 13.36 4.39
CA ALA A 64 7.10 13.85 3.75
C ALA A 64 8.30 12.90 3.92
N THR A 65 8.17 11.88 4.78
CA THR A 65 9.20 10.84 4.96
C THR A 65 8.90 9.70 3.99
N CYS A 66 9.92 9.21 3.28
CA CYS A 66 9.76 8.05 2.41
C CYS A 66 9.28 6.84 3.23
N TYR A 67 8.14 6.24 2.85
CA TYR A 67 7.58 5.09 3.56
C TYR A 67 8.41 3.80 3.40
N LEU A 68 9.25 3.71 2.35
CA LEU A 68 10.08 2.52 2.09
C LEU A 68 11.38 2.50 2.90
N CYS A 69 12.13 3.61 2.91
CA CYS A 69 13.48 3.70 3.50
C CYS A 69 13.56 4.64 4.72
N LEU A 70 12.42 5.21 5.13
CA LEU A 70 12.30 6.15 6.25
C LEU A 70 13.22 7.38 6.15
N ALA A 71 13.65 7.74 4.94
CA ALA A 71 14.47 8.92 4.68
C ALA A 71 13.65 10.20 4.84
N LYS A 72 14.17 11.12 5.65
CA LYS A 72 13.64 12.48 5.75
C LYS A 72 14.04 13.29 4.52
N PRO A 73 13.32 14.39 4.18
CA PRO A 73 13.68 15.26 3.06
C PRO A 73 15.13 15.75 3.11
N SER A 74 15.64 16.07 4.31
CA SER A 74 17.03 16.52 4.51
C SER A 74 18.10 15.47 4.19
N GLN A 75 17.72 14.19 4.12
CA GLN A 75 18.63 13.06 3.89
C GLN A 75 18.50 12.50 2.47
N MET A 76 17.40 12.79 1.77
CA MET A 76 17.05 12.18 0.49
C MET A 76 18.00 12.58 -0.66
N ASN A 77 18.66 13.73 -0.56
CA ASN A 77 19.65 14.19 -1.53
C ASN A 77 21.02 13.49 -1.42
N ASN A 78 21.26 12.71 -0.36
CA ASN A 78 22.49 11.95 -0.20
C ASN A 78 22.30 10.50 -0.68
N LEU A 79 22.67 10.23 -1.94
CA LEU A 79 22.48 8.94 -2.58
C LEU A 79 23.20 7.80 -1.83
N ASP A 80 24.45 8.00 -1.41
CA ASP A 80 25.22 6.97 -0.70
C ASP A 80 24.57 6.61 0.64
N ALA A 81 24.02 7.59 1.34
CA ALA A 81 23.32 7.38 2.60
C ALA A 81 21.97 6.69 2.40
N VAL A 82 21.28 6.94 1.28
CA VAL A 82 19.97 6.32 0.98
C VAL A 82 20.16 4.88 0.50
N LEU A 83 21.15 4.59 -0.34
CA LEU A 83 21.42 3.24 -0.86
C LEU A 83 21.82 2.24 0.23
N LYS A 84 22.42 2.72 1.32
CA LYS A 84 22.81 1.90 2.48
C LYS A 84 21.67 1.63 3.46
N ARG A 85 20.50 2.23 3.26
CA ARG A 85 19.36 2.04 4.18
C ARG A 85 18.68 0.72 3.89
N GLU A 86 18.26 0.07 4.96
CA GLU A 86 17.35 -1.05 4.88
C GLU A 86 15.97 -0.57 4.41
N VAL A 87 15.40 -1.32 3.49
CA VAL A 87 14.06 -1.09 2.95
C VAL A 87 13.15 -2.19 3.48
N VAL A 88 11.97 -1.80 3.96
CA VAL A 88 10.96 -2.75 4.40
C VAL A 88 10.32 -3.38 3.15
N THR A 89 10.77 -4.58 2.79
CA THR A 89 10.37 -5.28 1.56
C THR A 89 8.88 -5.60 1.50
N ASP A 90 8.24 -5.78 2.65
CA ASP A 90 6.80 -6.07 2.75
C ASP A 90 5.95 -4.93 2.18
N LEU A 91 6.48 -3.71 2.15
CA LEU A 91 5.79 -2.54 1.60
C LEU A 91 5.79 -2.52 0.07
N TYR A 92 6.55 -3.39 -0.60
CA TYR A 92 6.51 -3.50 -2.07
C TYR A 92 5.16 -3.96 -2.60
N LYS A 93 4.34 -4.62 -1.77
CA LYS A 93 2.97 -5.01 -2.11
C LYS A 93 2.07 -3.83 -2.48
N PHE A 94 2.44 -2.62 -2.06
CA PHE A 94 1.73 -1.37 -2.35
C PHE A 94 2.05 -0.78 -3.74
N GLY A 95 3.08 -1.29 -4.42
CA GLY A 95 3.44 -0.87 -5.77
C GLY A 95 3.83 0.62 -5.87
N LEU A 96 3.82 1.13 -7.11
CA LEU A 96 4.16 2.52 -7.41
C LEU A 96 2.89 3.33 -7.73
N SER A 97 2.61 4.36 -6.92
CA SER A 97 1.51 5.29 -7.16
C SER A 97 1.89 6.29 -8.27
N SER A 98 1.76 5.87 -9.53
CA SER A 98 2.13 6.65 -10.72
C SER A 98 1.39 8.00 -10.81
N LEU A 99 0.15 8.05 -10.35
CA LEU A 99 -0.65 9.27 -10.26
C LEU A 99 0.04 10.33 -9.38
N HIS A 100 0.37 9.98 -8.13
CA HIS A 100 1.02 10.91 -7.21
C HIS A 100 2.45 11.23 -7.62
N ALA A 101 3.16 10.30 -8.25
CA ALA A 101 4.48 10.57 -8.82
C ALA A 101 4.42 11.68 -9.87
N ARG A 102 3.38 11.70 -10.72
CA ARG A 102 3.18 12.78 -11.70
C ARG A 102 2.75 14.09 -11.04
N ILE A 103 1.79 14.06 -10.12
CA ILE A 103 1.28 15.27 -9.45
C ILE A 103 2.38 15.95 -8.64
N ASN A 104 3.19 15.20 -7.89
CA ASN A 104 4.26 15.77 -7.08
C ASN A 104 5.47 16.26 -7.90
N PHE A 105 5.56 15.87 -9.17
CA PHE A 105 6.61 16.34 -10.08
C PHE A 105 6.25 17.67 -10.76
N MET A 106 4.95 17.92 -11.00
CA MET A 106 4.46 19.18 -11.55
C MET A 106 4.57 20.31 -10.52
#